data_AF-X1A112-F1
#
_entry.id   AF-X1A112-F1
#
_cell.length_a   1.000
_cell.length_b   1.000
_cell.length_c   1.000
_cell.angle_alpha   90.00
_cell.angle_beta   90.00
_cell.angle_gamma   90.00
#
_symmetry.space_group_name_H-M   'P 1'
#
loop_
_entity.id
_entity.type
_entity.pdbx_description
1 polymer ?
#
loop_
_entity_poly.entity_id
_entity_poly.type
_entity_poly.pdbx_seq_one_letter_code
_entity_poly.pdbx_strand_id
1 'polypeptide(L)'
;MIWNRFIASQMNPTLIEETVFDIQAGKYQFQVKGEVIKFDGFMAAYPRKNKEGEILPKALPGEELKLLKLEPEQKFTQPPPRYTEGSLVKELEARGIGRPSTYVPIISTLLNRDYVINEKGKFIPLELGIFVTDYLINNFPDLMKFEFTAQLEEKLDK
;
A
#
# COMPACT_ATOMS: atom_id res chain seq x y z
N MET A 1 -6.05 -8.94 -16.44
CA MET A 1 -5.08 -8.75 -15.33
C MET A 1 -3.94 -9.77 -15.41
N ILE A 2 -4.22 -11.08 -15.43
CA ILE A 2 -3.18 -12.14 -15.52
C ILE A 2 -2.35 -12.02 -16.82
N TRP A 3 -3.02 -11.91 -17.98
CA TRP A 3 -2.36 -11.77 -19.28
C TRP A 3 -1.36 -10.61 -19.33
N ASN A 4 -1.80 -9.40 -18.98
CA ASN A 4 -0.94 -8.21 -18.99
C ASN A 4 0.22 -8.34 -18.01
N ARG A 5 0.01 -8.97 -16.84
CA ARG A 5 1.08 -9.22 -15.86
C ARG A 5 2.11 -10.20 -16.41
N PHE A 6 1.68 -11.25 -17.09
CA PHE A 6 2.56 -12.25 -17.71
C PHE A 6 3.42 -11.61 -18.81
N ILE A 7 2.80 -10.91 -19.77
CA ILE A 7 3.53 -10.22 -20.83
C ILE A 7 4.49 -9.18 -20.27
N ALA A 8 4.05 -8.34 -19.32
CA ALA A 8 4.89 -7.35 -18.66
C ALA A 8 6.13 -7.96 -17.97
N SER A 9 6.01 -9.17 -17.41
CA SER A 9 7.14 -9.84 -16.75
C SER A 9 8.29 -10.21 -17.69
N GLN A 10 8.02 -10.30 -18.99
CA GLN A 10 9.01 -10.63 -20.03
C GLN A 10 9.48 -9.38 -20.79
N MET A 11 9.03 -8.19 -20.41
CA MET A 11 9.37 -6.94 -21.07
C MET A 11 10.52 -6.23 -20.35
N ASN A 12 11.21 -5.35 -21.07
CA ASN A 12 12.26 -4.50 -20.51
C ASN A 12 11.70 -3.54 -19.44
N PRO A 13 12.53 -3.12 -18.46
CA PRO A 13 12.14 -2.10 -17.49
C PRO A 13 11.81 -0.77 -18.17
N THR A 14 10.88 -0.02 -17.58
CA THR A 14 10.64 1.39 -17.95
C THR A 14 11.85 2.23 -17.55
N LEU A 15 12.28 3.14 -18.42
CA LEU A 15 13.30 4.13 -18.10
C LEU A 15 12.63 5.48 -17.80
N ILE A 16 12.89 6.01 -16.61
CA ILE A 16 12.37 7.29 -16.13
C ILE A 16 13.57 8.19 -15.82
N GLU A 17 13.49 9.44 -16.28
CA GLU A 17 14.42 10.50 -15.92
C GLU A 17 13.77 11.35 -14.82
N GLU A 18 14.33 11.30 -13.62
CA GLU A 18 13.94 12.16 -12.49
C GLU A 18 14.79 13.43 -12.51
N THR A 19 14.14 14.58 -12.47
CA THR A 19 14.77 15.90 -12.32
C THR A 19 14.38 16.49 -10.98
N VAL A 20 15.36 16.82 -10.15
CA VAL A 20 15.13 17.43 -8.84
C VAL A 20 15.74 18.82 -8.82
N PHE A 21 14.94 19.83 -8.47
CA PHE A 21 15.45 21.17 -8.21
C PHE A 21 15.37 21.48 -6.71
N ASP A 22 16.51 21.84 -6.16
CA ASP A 22 16.63 22.40 -4.82
C ASP A 22 16.68 23.93 -4.94
N ILE A 23 15.67 24.60 -4.38
CA ILE A 23 15.49 26.04 -4.46
C ILE A 23 15.77 26.65 -3.09
N GLN A 24 16.82 27.45 -3.01
CA GLN A 24 17.17 28.18 -1.78
C GLN A 24 16.37 29.49 -1.71
N ALA A 25 15.65 29.70 -0.61
CA ALA A 25 14.89 30.91 -0.32
C ALA A 25 15.28 31.46 1.06
N GLY A 26 16.38 32.22 1.11
CA GLY A 26 16.96 32.73 2.35
C GLY A 26 17.41 31.60 3.27
N LYS A 27 16.72 31.40 4.40
CA LYS A 27 16.99 30.31 5.37
C LYS A 27 16.23 29.01 5.10
N TYR A 28 15.34 29.00 4.11
CA TYR A 28 14.50 27.84 3.78
C TYR A 28 14.97 27.21 2.47
N GLN A 29 14.72 25.91 2.32
CA GLN A 29 14.95 25.16 1.09
C GLN A 29 13.62 24.54 0.67
N PHE A 30 13.28 24.72 -0.60
CA PHE A 30 12.16 24.05 -1.25
C PHE A 30 12.72 23.02 -2.23
N GLN A 31 12.01 21.91 -2.40
CA GLN A 31 12.37 20.89 -3.37
C GLN A 31 11.19 20.64 -4.29
N VAL A 32 11.46 20.59 -5.59
CA VAL A 32 10.49 20.16 -6.60
C VAL A 32 11.09 19.00 -7.39
N LYS A 33 10.25 18.01 -7.69
CA LYS A 33 10.62 16.81 -8.42
C LYS A 33 9.77 16.68 -9.67
N GLY A 34 10.41 16.39 -10.79
CA GLY A 34 9.78 16.10 -12.07
C GLY A 34 10.21 14.74 -12.57
N GLU A 35 9.32 14.06 -13.27
CA GLU A 35 9.57 12.73 -13.81
C GLU A 35 9.16 12.69 -15.28
N VAL A 36 10.09 12.26 -16.14
CA VAL A 36 9.83 12.09 -17.57
C VAL A 36 10.15 10.65 -17.98
N ILE A 37 9.14 9.94 -18.49
CA ILE A 37 9.33 8.59 -19.02
C ILE A 37 10.10 8.68 -20.35
N LYS A 38 11.32 8.13 -20.40
CA LYS A 38 12.14 8.05 -21.62
C LYS A 38 11.83 6.81 -22.45
N PHE A 39 11.42 5.74 -21.78
CA PHE A 39 11.07 4.48 -22.42
C PHE A 39 10.00 3.76 -21.60
N ASP A 40 8.87 3.42 -22.22
CA ASP A 40 7.72 2.85 -21.52
C ASP A 40 7.98 1.46 -20.95
N GLY A 41 8.85 0.65 -21.57
CA GLY A 41 9.12 -0.73 -21.11
C GLY A 41 7.85 -1.53 -20.83
N PHE A 42 7.84 -2.28 -19.72
CA PHE A 42 6.71 -3.09 -19.30
C PHE A 42 5.42 -2.29 -19.02
N MET A 43 5.50 -0.97 -18.78
CA MET A 43 4.31 -0.15 -18.53
C MET A 43 3.39 -0.07 -19.76
N ALA A 44 3.91 -0.29 -20.97
CA ALA A 44 3.10 -0.35 -22.19
C ALA A 44 2.07 -1.49 -22.21
N ALA A 45 2.29 -2.56 -21.42
CA ALA A 45 1.34 -3.67 -21.30
C ALA A 45 0.12 -3.38 -20.41
N TYR A 46 0.11 -2.24 -19.69
CA TYR A 46 -0.99 -1.83 -18.83
C TYR A 46 -1.77 -0.67 -19.47
N PRO A 47 -3.11 -0.63 -19.35
CA PRO A 47 -3.89 0.50 -19.82
C PRO A 47 -3.43 1.77 -19.08
N ARG A 48 -2.91 2.76 -19.82
CA ARG A 48 -2.44 4.03 -19.26
C ARG A 48 -3.59 4.70 -18.49
N LYS A 49 -3.44 4.84 -17.17
CA LYS A 49 -4.11 5.94 -16.46
C LYS A 49 -3.25 7.16 -16.77
N ASN A 50 -3.84 8.21 -17.36
CA ASN A 50 -3.15 9.47 -17.67
C ASN A 50 -2.54 10.10 -16.41
N LYS A 51 -1.38 9.61 -15.99
CA LYS A 51 -0.44 10.28 -15.13
C LYS A 51 0.75 10.57 -16.03
N GLU A 52 0.60 11.60 -16.84
CA GLU A 52 1.79 12.30 -17.35
C GLU A 52 2.51 12.80 -16.10
N GLY A 53 3.77 12.38 -15.91
CA GLY A 53 4.59 12.89 -14.82
C GLY A 53 4.66 14.41 -14.91
N GLU A 54 4.89 15.06 -13.78
CA GLU A 54 5.00 16.52 -13.75
C GLU A 54 6.28 16.92 -14.49
N ILE A 55 6.13 17.42 -15.72
CA ILE A 55 7.27 17.86 -16.54
C ILE A 55 7.70 19.21 -16.02
N LEU A 56 8.89 19.27 -15.44
CA LEU A 56 9.47 20.52 -14.98
C LEU A 56 10.00 21.35 -16.16
N PRO A 57 9.90 22.69 -16.09
CA PRO A 57 10.55 23.56 -17.04
C PRO A 57 12.07 23.40 -16.94
N LYS A 58 12.77 23.69 -18.03
CA LYS A 58 14.23 23.76 -18.01
C LYS A 58 14.65 24.94 -17.14
N ALA A 59 15.52 24.70 -16.17
CA ALA A 59 16.12 25.71 -15.31
C ALA A 59 17.63 25.50 -15.27
N LEU A 60 18.39 26.58 -15.04
CA LEU A 60 19.85 26.53 -14.91
C LEU A 60 20.28 26.68 -13.43
N PRO A 61 21.40 26.05 -13.02
CA PRO A 61 21.96 26.31 -11.70
C PRO A 61 22.29 27.80 -11.52
N GLY A 62 21.80 28.40 -10.43
CA GLY A 62 22.01 29.81 -10.12
C GLY A 62 20.99 30.78 -10.75
N GLU A 63 19.96 30.27 -11.42
CA GLU A 63 18.85 31.09 -11.92
C GLU A 63 18.05 31.71 -10.76
N GLU A 64 17.84 33.03 -10.82
CA GLU A 64 17.04 33.73 -9.82
C GLU A 64 15.55 33.53 -10.07
N LEU A 65 14.87 32.90 -9.12
CA LEU A 65 13.43 32.66 -9.20
C LEU A 65 12.65 33.73 -8.43
N LYS A 66 11.58 34.24 -9.04
CA LYS A 66 10.64 35.17 -8.40
C LYS A 66 9.50 34.40 -7.74
N LEU A 67 9.33 34.56 -6.44
CA LEU A 67 8.17 34.01 -5.72
C LEU A 67 6.88 34.66 -6.23
N LEU A 68 5.97 33.86 -6.79
CA LEU A 68 4.66 34.31 -7.26
C LEU A 68 3.60 34.23 -6.16
N LYS A 69 3.55 33.10 -5.44
CA LYS A 69 2.55 32.81 -4.41
C LYS A 69 3.12 31.84 -3.37
N LEU A 70 2.64 31.95 -2.13
CA LEU A 70 2.91 31.00 -1.05
C LEU A 70 1.57 30.50 -0.51
N GLU A 71 1.36 29.18 -0.55
CA GLU A 71 0.12 28.52 -0.09
C GLU A 71 0.42 27.66 1.14
N PRO A 72 0.10 28.15 2.36
CA PRO A 72 0.27 27.33 3.55
C PRO A 72 -0.84 26.28 3.64
N GLU A 73 -0.46 25.00 3.72
CA GLU A 73 -1.39 23.90 3.97
C GLU A 73 -1.27 23.39 5.40
N GLN A 74 -2.39 23.28 6.11
CA GLN A 74 -2.44 22.58 7.39
C GLN A 74 -2.78 21.11 7.15
N LYS A 75 -1.92 20.21 7.63
CA LYS A 75 -2.13 18.75 7.55
C LYS A 75 -2.37 18.18 8.93
N PHE A 76 -3.28 17.21 9.01
CA PHE A 76 -3.56 16.43 10.22
C PHE A 76 -3.04 15.02 10.06
N THR A 77 -2.58 14.42 11.16
CA THR A 77 -2.27 12.99 11.21
C THR A 77 -3.55 12.19 11.01
N GLN A 78 -3.51 11.21 10.12
CA GLN A 78 -4.61 10.28 9.94
C GLN A 78 -4.33 8.99 10.69
N PRO A 79 -5.34 8.35 11.29
CA PRO A 79 -5.17 7.03 11.86
C PRO A 79 -4.85 6.01 10.75
N PRO A 80 -4.29 4.84 11.11
CA PRO A 80 -4.09 3.76 10.16
C PRO A 80 -5.38 3.42 9.41
N PRO A 81 -5.30 3.21 8.09
CA PRO A 81 -6.48 2.85 7.31
C PRO A 81 -7.00 1.48 7.75
N ARG A 82 -8.33 1.31 7.72
CA ARG A 82 -8.94 -0.01 7.92
C ARG A 82 -8.49 -0.99 6.84
N TYR A 83 -8.43 -2.26 7.20
CA TYR A 83 -8.09 -3.32 6.26
C TYR A 83 -9.14 -3.44 5.15
N THR A 84 -8.67 -3.48 3.91
CA THR A 84 -9.36 -4.08 2.77
C THR A 84 -8.99 -5.56 2.64
N GLU A 85 -9.68 -6.31 1.79
CA GLU A 85 -9.34 -7.70 1.47
C GLU A 85 -7.86 -7.86 1.09
N GLY A 86 -7.37 -7.05 0.14
CA GLY A 86 -5.97 -7.11 -0.28
C GLY A 86 -4.97 -6.76 0.83
N SER A 87 -5.26 -5.75 1.66
CA SER A 87 -4.36 -5.41 2.77
C SER A 87 -4.40 -6.43 3.90
N LEU A 88 -5.54 -7.08 4.15
CA LEU A 88 -5.66 -8.13 5.15
C LEU A 88 -4.91 -9.39 4.70
N VAL A 89 -5.05 -9.78 3.43
CA VAL A 89 -4.27 -10.88 2.85
C VAL A 89 -2.78 -10.61 2.97
N LYS A 90 -2.34 -9.38 2.65
CA LYS A 90 -0.94 -8.97 2.78
C LYS A 90 -0.45 -9.05 4.24
N GLU A 91 -1.30 -8.68 5.19
CA GLU A 91 -0.96 -8.76 6.63
C GLU A 91 -0.87 -10.21 7.11
N LEU A 92 -1.81 -11.07 6.69
CA LEU A 92 -1.79 -12.50 6.99
C LEU A 92 -0.53 -13.18 6.43
N GLU A 93 -0.19 -12.88 5.17
CA GLU A 93 1.03 -13.36 4.51
C GLU A 93 2.29 -12.88 5.25
N ALA A 94 2.36 -11.60 5.60
CA ALA A 94 3.51 -11.03 6.33
C ALA A 94 3.71 -11.66 7.72
N ARG A 95 2.63 -12.14 8.35
CA ARG A 95 2.67 -12.83 9.64
C ARG A 95 2.80 -14.35 9.52
N GLY A 96 2.85 -14.91 8.31
CA GLY A 96 2.94 -16.35 8.08
C GLY A 96 1.66 -17.13 8.44
N ILE A 97 0.52 -16.45 8.52
CA ILE A 97 -0.76 -17.06 8.91
C ILE A 97 -1.58 -17.35 7.66
N GLY A 98 -1.89 -18.63 7.43
CA GLY A 98 -2.61 -19.08 6.24
C GLY A 98 -1.73 -19.21 4.99
N ARG A 99 -2.34 -19.58 3.87
CA ARG A 99 -1.70 -19.91 2.58
C ARG A 99 -2.57 -19.35 1.44
N PRO A 100 -2.05 -19.27 0.19
CA PRO A 100 -2.84 -18.78 -0.95
C PRO A 100 -4.21 -19.47 -1.12
N SER A 101 -4.31 -20.74 -0.72
CA SER A 101 -5.55 -21.52 -0.73
C SER A 101 -6.50 -21.23 0.44
N THR A 102 -6.03 -20.65 1.54
CA THR A 102 -6.80 -20.48 2.78
C THR A 102 -7.19 -19.05 3.09
N TYR A 103 -6.58 -18.04 2.46
CA TYR A 103 -6.94 -16.63 2.68
C TYR A 103 -8.41 -16.33 2.41
N VAL A 104 -8.94 -16.79 1.27
CA VAL A 104 -10.35 -16.58 0.91
C VAL A 104 -11.28 -17.29 1.91
N PRO A 105 -11.09 -18.59 2.23
CA PRO A 105 -11.85 -19.25 3.30
C PRO A 105 -11.82 -18.55 4.67
N ILE A 106 -10.67 -18.02 5.10
CA ILE A 106 -10.53 -17.29 6.37
C ILE A 106 -11.43 -16.06 6.35
N ILE A 107 -11.32 -15.23 5.31
CA ILE A 107 -12.09 -13.99 5.17
C ILE A 107 -13.60 -14.29 5.07
N SER A 108 -13.98 -15.30 4.28
CA SER A 108 -15.38 -15.73 4.18
C SER A 108 -15.91 -16.20 5.54
N THR A 109 -15.11 -16.90 6.34
CA THR A 109 -15.53 -17.36 7.68
C THR A 109 -15.75 -16.19 8.63
N LEU A 110 -14.89 -15.17 8.61
CA LEU A 110 -15.05 -13.97 9.44
C LEU A 110 -16.32 -13.19 9.09
N LEU A 111 -16.65 -13.09 7.80
CA LEU A 111 -17.87 -12.44 7.32
C LEU A 111 -19.12 -13.28 7.66
N ASN A 112 -19.10 -14.58 7.36
CA ASN A 112 -20.25 -15.47 7.56
C ASN A 112 -20.62 -15.68 9.04
N ARG A 113 -19.70 -15.39 9.96
CA ARG A 113 -19.93 -15.48 11.41
C ARG A 113 -20.23 -14.12 12.05
N ASP A 114 -20.43 -13.08 11.25
CA ASP A 114 -20.73 -11.72 11.72
C ASP A 114 -19.68 -11.18 12.72
N TYR A 115 -18.41 -11.56 12.57
CA TYR A 115 -17.32 -10.96 13.35
C TYR A 115 -16.86 -9.63 12.76
N VAL A 116 -16.93 -9.53 11.43
CA VAL A 116 -16.63 -8.32 10.68
C VAL A 116 -17.66 -8.12 9.59
N ILE A 117 -17.88 -6.88 9.18
CA ILE A 117 -18.62 -6.53 7.97
C ILE A 117 -17.70 -5.86 6.97
N ASN A 118 -18.05 -5.96 5.69
CA ASN A 118 -17.37 -5.23 4.63
C ASN A 118 -18.23 -4.03 4.20
N GLU A 119 -17.81 -2.83 4.59
CA GLU A 119 -18.43 -1.59 4.13
C GLU A 119 -17.52 -0.89 3.12
N LYS A 120 -18.00 -0.73 1.89
CA LYS A 120 -17.29 -0.04 0.81
C LYS A 120 -15.85 -0.56 0.60
N GLY A 121 -15.66 -1.88 0.72
CA GLY A 121 -14.36 -2.53 0.54
C GLY A 121 -13.44 -2.51 1.78
N LYS A 122 -13.93 -2.06 2.93
CA LYS A 122 -13.18 -1.98 4.19
C LYS A 122 -13.84 -2.84 5.26
N PHE A 123 -13.04 -3.60 5.99
CA PHE A 123 -13.51 -4.39 7.12
C PHE A 123 -13.72 -3.51 8.36
N ILE A 124 -14.87 -3.69 8.97
CA ILE A 124 -15.25 -3.06 10.24
C ILE A 124 -15.61 -4.19 11.20
N PRO A 125 -14.97 -4.27 12.37
CA PRO A 125 -15.34 -5.27 13.37
C PRO A 125 -16.72 -4.96 13.94
N LEU A 126 -17.55 -5.98 14.08
CA LEU A 126 -18.80 -5.90 14.83
C LEU A 126 -18.55 -6.11 16.32
N GLU A 127 -19.51 -5.69 17.14
CA GLU A 127 -19.44 -5.84 18.60
C GLU A 127 -19.22 -7.30 19.03
N LEU A 128 -19.88 -8.25 18.34
CA LEU A 128 -19.67 -9.68 18.55
C LEU A 128 -18.22 -10.09 18.29
N GLY A 129 -17.63 -9.63 17.19
CA GLY A 129 -16.24 -9.95 16.85
C GLY A 129 -15.24 -9.41 17.87
N ILE A 130 -15.48 -8.19 18.37
CA ILE A 130 -14.66 -7.58 19.43
C ILE A 130 -14.78 -8.40 20.71
N PHE A 131 -16.01 -8.67 21.16
CA PHE A 131 -16.25 -9.43 22.38
C PHE A 131 -15.60 -10.83 22.35
N VAL A 132 -15.77 -11.56 21.24
CA VAL A 132 -15.17 -12.90 21.07
C VAL A 132 -13.65 -12.80 21.07
N THR A 133 -13.08 -11.80 20.40
CA THR A 133 -11.63 -11.59 20.34
C THR A 133 -11.07 -11.31 21.74
N ASP A 134 -11.68 -10.39 22.49
CA ASP A 134 -11.26 -10.04 23.84
C ASP A 134 -11.38 -11.25 24.80
N TYR A 135 -12.47 -12.01 24.69
CA TYR A 135 -12.65 -13.23 25.48
C TYR A 135 -11.56 -14.26 25.19
N LEU A 136 -11.23 -14.50 23.90
CA LEU A 136 -10.21 -15.47 23.52
C LEU A 136 -8.80 -15.02 23.92
N ILE A 137 -8.48 -13.73 23.81
CA ILE A 137 -7.18 -13.20 24.24
C ILE A 137 -7.01 -13.35 25.76
N ASN A 138 -8.06 -13.06 26.53
CA ASN A 138 -8.00 -13.14 27.99
C ASN A 138 -7.89 -14.58 28.51
N ASN A 139 -8.54 -15.54 27.86
CA ASN A 139 -8.61 -16.93 28.34
C ASN A 139 -7.59 -17.87 27.67
N PHE A 140 -7.15 -17.56 26.46
CA PHE A 140 -6.23 -18.38 25.66
C PHE A 140 -5.08 -17.54 25.05
N PRO A 141 -4.33 -16.78 25.86
CA PRO A 141 -3.34 -15.82 25.35
C PRO A 141 -2.24 -16.49 24.52
N ASP A 142 -1.83 -17.72 24.86
CA ASP A 142 -0.80 -18.44 24.11
C ASP A 142 -1.28 -18.90 22.73
N LEU A 143 -2.56 -19.28 22.61
CA LEU A 143 -3.16 -19.68 21.33
C LEU A 143 -3.41 -18.47 20.42
N MET A 144 -3.69 -17.31 21.01
CA MET A 144 -4.01 -16.07 20.29
C MET A 144 -2.75 -15.29 19.82
N LYS A 145 -1.55 -15.77 20.14
CA LYS A 145 -0.29 -15.23 19.59
C LYS A 145 -0.19 -15.55 18.11
N PHE A 146 0.21 -14.57 17.30
CA PHE A 146 0.40 -14.75 15.86
C PHE A 146 1.45 -15.83 15.57
N GLU A 147 2.51 -15.86 16.38
CA GLU A 147 3.63 -16.79 16.25
C GLU A 147 3.20 -18.24 16.46
N PHE A 148 2.20 -18.49 17.33
CA PHE A 148 1.69 -19.85 17.54
C PHE A 148 1.08 -20.41 16.25
N THR A 149 0.21 -19.63 15.62
CA THR A 149 -0.45 -20.03 14.37
C THR A 149 0.56 -20.17 13.23
N ALA A 150 1.50 -19.22 13.10
CA ALA A 150 2.55 -19.29 12.08
C ALA A 150 3.41 -20.56 12.21
N GLN A 151 3.82 -20.91 13.44
CA GLN A 151 4.60 -22.13 13.71
C GLN A 151 3.82 -23.41 13.45
N LEU A 152 2.50 -23.40 13.69
CA LEU A 152 1.65 -24.56 13.37
C LEU A 152 1.61 -24.79 11.86
N GLU A 153 1.42 -23.74 11.08
CA GLU A 153 1.43 -23.81 9.62
C GLU A 153 2.80 -24.31 9.08
N GLU A 154 3.91 -23.81 9.61
CA GLU A 154 5.25 -24.30 9.25
C GLU A 154 5.46 -25.79 9.57
N LYS A 155 4.84 -26.30 10.64
CA LYS A 155 4.91 -27.72 10.98
C LYS A 155 4.07 -28.59 10.05
N LEU A 156 2.97 -28.06 9.51
CA LEU A 156 2.12 -28.78 8.56
C LEU A 156 2.76 -28.85 7.16
N ASP A 157 3.61 -27.88 6.83
CA ASP A 157 4.38 -27.86 5.57
C ASP A 157 5.57 -28.85 5.57
N LYS A 158 5.96 -29.38 6.73
CA LYS A 158 7.04 -30.39 6.88
C LYS A 158 6.52 -31.81 6.73
#